data_AF-K1S4C9-F1
#
_entry.id   AF-K1S4C9-F1
#
_cell.length_a   1.000
_cell.length_b   1.000
_cell.length_c   1.000
_cell.angle_alpha   90.00
_cell.angle_beta   90.00
_cell.angle_gamma   90.00
#
_symmetry.space_group_name_H-M   'P 1'
#
loop_
_entity.id
_entity.type
_entity.pdbx_description
1 polymer ?
#
loop_
_entity_poly.entity_id
_entity_poly.type
_entity_poly.pdbx_seq_one_letter_code
_entity_poly.pdbx_strand_id
1 'polypeptide(L)'
;MLLINLYYLNKLFGDYKMVEIKYVPTICPYCGTGCGLNFVVKDDKIVGVEPYKRHPVNEGKVCPKGNFGYEFINREDRLTTPLIKENGEFREASWDEALDLVANKLKEVSDDDPNKVG
;
A
#
# COMPACT_ATOMS: atom_id res chain seq x y z
N MET A 1 27.82 -11.65 -36.06
CA MET A 1 26.87 -12.45 -36.86
C MET A 1 25.89 -13.14 -35.92
N LEU A 2 24.93 -12.40 -35.37
CA LEU A 2 23.72 -12.91 -34.73
C LEU A 2 22.61 -11.89 -35.03
N LEU A 3 22.26 -11.80 -36.32
CA LEU A 3 21.01 -11.17 -36.72
C LEU A 3 19.91 -12.18 -36.42
N ILE A 4 19.50 -12.25 -35.16
CA ILE A 4 18.29 -12.99 -34.78
C ILE A 4 17.14 -12.25 -35.44
N ASN A 5 16.64 -12.85 -36.51
CA ASN A 5 15.55 -12.34 -37.32
C ASN A 5 14.30 -12.18 -36.43
N LEU A 6 13.73 -10.97 -36.39
CA LEU A 6 12.51 -10.61 -35.67
C LEU A 6 11.34 -11.58 -35.93
N TYR A 7 11.32 -12.23 -37.11
CA TYR A 7 10.39 -13.31 -37.44
C TYR A 7 10.49 -14.51 -36.49
N TYR A 8 11.70 -14.93 -36.12
CA TYR A 8 11.90 -16.07 -35.21
C TYR A 8 11.63 -15.70 -33.75
N LEU A 9 11.91 -14.46 -33.35
CA LEU A 9 11.54 -13.96 -32.02
C LEU A 9 10.01 -13.93 -31.87
N ASN A 10 9.27 -13.41 -32.86
CA ASN A 10 7.81 -13.46 -32.85
C ASN A 10 7.26 -14.90 -32.95
N LYS A 11 7.96 -15.83 -33.57
CA LYS A 11 7.52 -17.24 -33.63
C LYS A 11 7.79 -18.00 -32.32
N LEU A 12 8.82 -17.62 -31.56
CA LEU A 12 9.17 -18.21 -30.26
C LEU A 12 8.40 -17.58 -29.10
N PHE A 13 8.07 -16.28 -29.20
CA PHE A 13 7.45 -15.48 -28.15
C PHE A 13 6.09 -14.88 -28.58
N GLY A 14 5.44 -15.46 -29.60
CA GLY A 14 4.27 -14.89 -30.28
C GLY A 14 3.07 -14.53 -29.40
N ASP A 15 3.02 -15.09 -28.19
CA ASP A 15 2.00 -14.80 -27.17
C ASP A 15 2.60 -14.32 -25.84
N TYR A 16 3.90 -13.97 -25.79
CA TYR A 16 4.55 -13.51 -24.57
C TYR A 16 4.14 -12.08 -24.25
N LYS A 17 3.10 -11.93 -23.44
CA LYS A 17 2.70 -10.65 -22.86
C LYS A 17 3.83 -10.15 -21.96
N MET A 18 4.58 -9.15 -22.43
CA MET A 18 5.56 -8.45 -21.62
C MET A 18 4.84 -7.85 -20.41
N VAL A 19 5.13 -8.38 -19.23
CA VAL A 19 4.61 -7.86 -17.97
C VAL A 19 5.56 -6.77 -17.51
N GLU A 20 5.07 -5.54 -17.43
CA GLU A 20 5.81 -4.45 -16.81
C GLU A 20 5.79 -4.63 -15.29
N ILE A 21 6.97 -4.83 -14.70
CA ILE A 21 7.17 -4.86 -13.26
C ILE A 21 7.93 -3.60 -12.86
N LYS A 22 7.36 -2.82 -11.94
CA LYS A 22 7.99 -1.63 -11.37
C LYS A 22 8.47 -1.94 -9.97
N TYR A 23 9.69 -1.49 -9.66
CA TYR A 23 10.25 -1.55 -8.31
C TYR A 23 10.20 -0.14 -7.72
N VAL A 24 9.36 0.06 -6.71
CA VAL A 24 9.15 1.37 -6.09
C VAL A 24 9.85 1.38 -4.73
N PRO A 25 10.96 2.13 -4.56
CA PRO A 25 11.70 2.16 -3.31
C PRO A 25 10.88 2.84 -2.21
N THR A 26 10.92 2.28 -1.01
CA THR A 26 10.21 2.79 0.18
C THR A 26 10.86 2.29 1.47
N ILE A 27 10.28 2.70 2.60
CA ILE A 27 10.65 2.24 3.94
C ILE A 27 9.55 1.34 4.49
N CYS A 28 9.96 0.24 5.14
CA CYS A 28 9.06 -0.66 5.85
C CYS A 28 8.27 0.09 6.95
N PRO A 29 6.92 0.06 6.94
CA PRO A 29 6.11 0.85 7.88
C PRO A 29 5.89 0.17 9.24
N TYR A 30 6.50 -1.00 9.49
CA TYR A 30 6.12 -1.84 10.63
C TYR A 30 6.72 -1.43 11.97
N CYS A 31 8.05 -1.37 12.06
CA CYS A 31 8.74 -1.05 13.30
C CYS A 31 9.70 0.12 13.07
N GLY A 32 10.13 0.76 14.15
CA GLY A 32 11.00 1.93 14.11
C GLY A 32 12.42 1.68 13.56
N THR A 33 12.76 0.45 13.15
CA THR A 33 14.06 0.16 12.51
C THR A 33 14.22 0.91 11.20
N GLY A 34 13.15 1.01 10.39
CA GLY A 34 13.22 1.72 9.11
C GLY A 34 13.98 0.97 8.01
N CYS A 35 13.74 -0.35 7.86
CA CYS A 35 14.35 -1.13 6.77
C CYS A 35 13.91 -0.61 5.40
N GLY A 36 14.85 -0.46 4.47
CA GLY A 36 14.57 -0.14 3.08
C GLY A 36 14.22 -1.37 2.25
N LEU A 37 13.21 -1.21 1.40
CA LEU A 37 12.71 -2.23 0.48
C LEU A 37 12.09 -1.59 -0.76
N ASN A 38 11.85 -2.39 -1.79
CA ASN A 38 11.06 -2.00 -2.95
C ASN A 38 9.72 -2.71 -2.89
N PHE A 39 8.63 -1.99 -3.16
CA PHE A 39 7.40 -2.65 -3.60
C PHE A 39 7.55 -3.13 -5.03
N VAL A 40 7.18 -4.37 -5.27
CA VAL A 40 7.08 -4.95 -6.61
C VAL A 40 5.66 -4.69 -7.10
N VAL A 41 5.52 -3.85 -8.12
CA VAL A 41 4.23 -3.38 -8.64
C VAL A 41 4.00 -3.94 -10.03
N LYS A 42 2.80 -4.50 -10.24
CA LYS A 42 2.32 -5.03 -11.50
C LYS A 42 0.87 -4.60 -11.68
N ASP A 43 0.51 -4.07 -12.85
CA ASP A 43 -0.87 -3.67 -13.16
C ASP A 43 -1.47 -2.76 -12.05
N ASP A 44 -0.67 -1.78 -11.58
CA ASP A 44 -0.97 -0.86 -10.47
C ASP A 44 -1.30 -1.52 -9.11
N LYS A 45 -0.99 -2.80 -8.96
CA LYS A 45 -1.10 -3.54 -7.70
C LYS A 45 0.26 -3.92 -7.16
N ILE A 46 0.41 -3.80 -5.84
CA ILE A 46 1.59 -4.33 -5.16
C ILE A 46 1.44 -5.85 -5.09
N VAL A 47 2.38 -6.57 -5.70
CA VAL A 47 2.38 -8.04 -5.79
C VAL A 47 3.55 -8.67 -5.03
N GLY A 48 4.39 -7.86 -4.39
CA GLY A 48 5.54 -8.35 -3.66
C GLY A 48 6.38 -7.25 -3.03
N VAL A 49 7.41 -7.70 -2.34
CA VAL A 49 8.47 -6.88 -1.75
C VAL A 49 9.82 -7.44 -2.18
N GLU A 50 10.75 -6.57 -2.53
CA GLU A 50 12.16 -6.91 -2.70
C GLU A 50 13.01 -6.13 -1.69
N PRO A 51 13.79 -6.78 -0.81
CA PRO A 51 14.72 -6.09 0.08
C PRO A 51 15.71 -5.19 -0.67
N TYR A 52 15.87 -3.94 -0.21
CA TYR A 52 16.83 -3.04 -0.83
C TYR A 52 18.24 -3.37 -0.34
N LYS A 53 18.98 -4.12 -1.16
CA LYS A 53 20.31 -4.68 -0.83
C LYS A 53 21.35 -3.66 -0.37
N ARG A 54 21.27 -2.42 -0.85
CA ARG A 54 22.23 -1.35 -0.53
C ARG A 54 21.73 -0.37 0.52
N HIS A 55 20.57 -0.63 1.14
CA HIS A 55 20.03 0.28 2.14
C HIS A 55 20.89 0.24 3.43
N PRO A 56 21.30 1.39 3.98
CA PRO A 56 22.28 1.45 5.07
C PRO A 56 21.79 0.85 6.39
N VAL A 57 20.47 0.81 6.60
CA VAL A 57 19.88 0.31 7.86
C VAL A 57 19.89 -1.22 7.93
N ASN A 58 19.57 -1.89 6.82
CA ASN A 58 19.24 -3.30 6.83
C ASN A 58 20.07 -4.16 5.87
N GLU A 59 20.86 -3.55 4.98
CA GLU A 59 21.81 -4.25 4.10
C GLU A 59 21.14 -5.41 3.32
N GLY A 60 19.90 -5.21 2.87
CA GLY A 60 19.12 -6.24 2.17
C GLY A 60 18.45 -7.30 3.05
N LYS A 61 18.51 -7.19 4.38
CA LYS A 61 17.78 -8.06 5.31
C LYS A 61 16.39 -7.49 5.57
N VAL A 62 15.36 -8.33 5.59
CA VAL A 62 14.00 -7.94 5.94
C VAL A 62 13.35 -9.08 6.74
N CYS A 63 12.68 -8.74 7.84
CA CYS A 63 11.97 -9.72 8.67
C CYS A 63 10.64 -10.16 8.01
N PRO A 64 9.93 -11.18 8.53
CA PRO A 64 8.65 -11.61 7.95
C PRO A 64 7.62 -10.49 7.80
N LYS A 65 7.53 -9.57 8.76
CA LYS A 65 6.61 -8.42 8.68
C LYS A 65 6.88 -7.53 7.46
N GLY A 66 8.15 -7.28 7.15
CA GLY A 66 8.50 -6.46 5.99
C GLY A 66 8.33 -7.19 4.67
N ASN A 67 8.49 -8.52 4.63
CA ASN A 67 8.31 -9.30 3.41
C ASN A 67 6.82 -9.47 3.03
N PHE A 68 5.96 -9.69 4.02
CA PHE A 68 4.55 -10.09 3.77
C PHE A 68 3.54 -9.00 4.13
N GLY A 69 3.99 -7.90 4.73
CA GLY A 69 3.09 -6.87 5.23
C GLY A 69 2.35 -6.05 4.17
N TYR A 70 2.72 -6.19 2.90
CA TYR A 70 2.00 -5.53 1.80
C TYR A 70 0.65 -6.20 1.50
N GLU A 71 0.41 -7.43 1.94
CA GLU A 71 -0.78 -8.22 1.58
C GLU A 71 -2.09 -7.53 1.97
N PHE A 72 -2.11 -6.79 3.08
CA PHE A 72 -3.30 -6.05 3.54
C PHE A 72 -3.83 -5.02 2.55
N ILE A 73 -2.99 -4.54 1.63
CA ILE A 73 -3.35 -3.50 0.65
C ILE A 73 -4.41 -4.01 -0.33
N ASN A 74 -4.37 -5.30 -0.67
CA ASN A 74 -5.25 -5.92 -1.67
C ASN A 74 -6.32 -6.85 -1.07
N ARG A 75 -6.47 -6.87 0.26
CA ARG A 75 -7.48 -7.71 0.92
C ARG A 75 -8.90 -7.25 0.61
N GLU A 76 -9.81 -8.20 0.47
CA GLU A 76 -11.23 -7.94 0.18
C GLU A 76 -11.95 -7.24 1.35
N ASP A 77 -11.53 -7.51 2.59
CA ASP A 77 -12.08 -6.90 3.81
C ASP A 77 -11.42 -5.56 4.16
N ARG A 78 -10.62 -4.98 3.26
CA ARG A 78 -10.03 -3.66 3.47
C ARG A 78 -11.13 -2.60 3.44
N LEU A 79 -11.16 -1.74 4.45
CA LEU A 79 -12.06 -0.59 4.47
C LEU A 79 -11.72 0.36 3.32
N THR A 80 -12.69 0.60 2.44
CA THR A 80 -12.59 1.48 1.27
C THR A 80 -13.52 2.69 1.37
N THR A 81 -14.44 2.70 2.32
CA THR A 81 -15.40 3.77 2.56
C THR A 81 -15.48 4.10 4.06
N PRO A 82 -15.75 5.36 4.46
CA PRO A 82 -16.03 5.71 5.84
C PRO A 82 -17.21 4.93 6.41
N LEU A 83 -17.12 4.56 7.68
CA LEU A 83 -18.20 3.90 8.43
C LEU A 83 -18.56 4.72 9.66
N ILE A 84 -19.86 5.02 9.83
CA ILE A 84 -20.40 5.71 10.99
C ILE A 84 -21.16 4.70 11.85
N LYS A 85 -20.93 4.73 13.16
CA LYS A 85 -21.63 3.85 14.12
C LYS A 85 -22.86 4.55 14.69
N GLU A 86 -24.04 3.98 14.45
CA GLU A 86 -25.32 4.47 14.95
C GLU A 86 -26.10 3.32 15.59
N ASN A 87 -26.65 3.54 16.79
CA ASN A 87 -27.46 2.54 17.50
C ASN A 87 -26.79 1.16 17.66
N GLY A 88 -25.45 1.12 17.69
CA GLY A 88 -24.69 -0.12 17.84
C GLY A 88 -24.23 -0.75 16.52
N GLU A 89 -24.75 -0.31 15.38
CA GLU A 89 -24.44 -0.85 14.05
C GLU A 89 -23.61 0.13 13.22
N PHE A 90 -22.83 -0.37 12.26
CA PHE A 90 -22.08 0.46 11.33
C PHE A 90 -22.82 0.59 10.00
N ARG A 91 -22.88 1.81 9.47
CA ARG A 91 -23.33 2.09 8.11
C ARG A 91 -22.25 2.83 7.33
N GLU A 92 -22.27 2.67 6.02
CA GLU A 92 -21.43 3.46 5.12
C GLU A 92 -21.83 4.94 5.14
N ALA A 93 -20.86 5.81 4.90
CA ALA A 93 -21.03 7.26 4.84
C ALA A 93 -20.15 7.84 3.74
N SER A 94 -20.50 9.05 3.27
CA SER A 94 -19.60 9.81 2.40
C SER A 94 -18.42 10.38 3.19
N TRP A 95 -17.35 10.76 2.49
CA TRP A 95 -16.24 11.47 3.12
C TRP A 95 -16.67 12.80 3.74
N ASP A 96 -17.54 13.55 3.06
CA ASP A 96 -18.04 14.83 3.57
C ASP A 96 -18.84 14.63 4.87
N GLU A 97 -19.77 13.66 4.90
CA GLU A 97 -20.56 13.35 6.10
C GLU A 97 -19.68 12.91 7.28
N ALA A 98 -18.73 12.00 7.02
CA ALA A 98 -17.83 11.50 8.06
C ALA A 98 -16.92 12.61 8.62
N LEU A 99 -16.38 13.45 7.76
CA LEU A 99 -15.51 14.56 8.16
C LEU A 99 -16.29 15.67 8.88
N ASP A 100 -17.49 16.01 8.41
CA ASP A 100 -18.36 16.99 9.06
C ASP A 100 -18.77 16.52 10.46
N LEU A 101 -19.10 15.23 10.62
CA LEU A 101 -19.42 14.65 11.92
C LEU A 101 -18.23 14.76 12.89
N VAL A 102 -17.03 14.37 12.44
CA VAL A 102 -15.81 14.46 13.26
C VAL A 102 -15.49 15.91 13.61
N ALA A 103 -15.54 16.82 12.63
CA ALA A 103 -15.24 18.24 12.84
C ALA A 103 -16.20 18.88 13.85
N ASN A 104 -17.50 18.62 13.73
CA ASN A 104 -18.50 19.14 14.66
C ASN A 104 -18.29 18.60 16.08
N LYS A 105 -18.00 17.30 16.24
CA LYS A 105 -17.75 16.69 17.55
C LYS A 105 -16.47 17.19 18.20
N LEU A 106 -15.39 17.31 17.43
CA LEU A 106 -14.13 17.88 17.93
C LEU A 106 -14.31 19.34 18.34
N LYS A 107 -15.08 20.12 17.58
CA LYS A 107 -15.41 21.52 17.93
C LYS A 107 -16.22 21.60 19.21
N GLU A 108 -17.28 20.80 19.35
CA GLU A 108 -18.09 20.74 20.57
C GLU A 108 -17.22 20.47 21.81
N VAL A 109 -16.28 19.53 21.72
CA VAL A 109 -15.36 19.19 22.82
C VAL A 109 -14.32 20.29 23.06
N SER A 110 -13.75 20.86 22.00
CA SER A 110 -12.73 21.90 22.09
C SER A 110 -13.28 23.23 22.60
N ASP A 111 -14.54 23.56 22.31
CA ASP A 111 -15.21 24.75 22.83
C ASP A 111 -15.43 24.66 24.35
N ASP A 112 -15.50 23.44 24.90
CA ASP A 112 -15.53 23.15 26.34
C ASP A 112 -14.12 23.15 26.96
N ASP A 113 -13.20 22.28 26.48
CA ASP A 113 -11.79 22.28 26.86
C ASP A 113 -10.92 21.64 25.76
N PRO A 114 -10.00 22.39 25.14
CA PRO A 114 -9.15 21.87 24.06
C PRO A 114 -8.23 20.71 24.49
N ASN A 115 -7.94 20.54 25.79
CA ASN A 115 -7.10 19.45 26.28
C ASN A 115 -7.83 18.08 26.33
N LYS A 116 -9.11 18.03 25.96
CA LYS A 116 -9.90 16.80 25.88
C LYS A 116 -9.82 16.10 24.51
N VAL A 117 -9.10 16.69 23.56
CA VAL A 117 -8.80 16.10 22.24
C VAL A 117 -7.37 15.57 22.23
N GLY A 118 -7.16 14.29 21.88
CA GLY A 118 -5.85 13.63 21.83
C GLY A 118 -5.82 12.40 20.94
#